data_AF-A0A846V439-F1
#
_entry.id   AF-A0A846V439-F1
#
_cell.length_a   1.000
_cell.length_b   1.000
_cell.length_c   1.000
_cell.angle_alpha   90.00
_cell.angle_beta   90.00
_cell.angle_gamma   90.00
#
_symmetry.space_group_name_H-M   'P 1'
#
loop_
_entity.id
_entity.type
_entity.pdbx_description
1 polymer ?
#
loop_
_entity_poly.entity_id
_entity_poly.type
_entity_poly.pdbx_seq_one_letter_code
_entity_poly.pdbx_strand_id
1 'polypeptide(L)'
;MRRQHARAALDGLHPARCAALPAPLLERARMSALGRRQLARAALRTQPRVFAPDQERWAMWVEEEPWLHWPQAELDAFTRVLGAIALGPAVRVTVERSEVLFLREALGLEHWRRAQGADPWRGPAPEAVRNMGRALIQRCERDAGALREAAYERGKIEFLGHAGRHDPRLAERLALAYATAPALPCAKEAWLPASTVPALLAPVPVEPVAEEPAL
;
A
#
# COMPACT_ATOMS: atom_id res chain seq x y z
N MET A 1 -27.02 -1.63 -4.55
CA MET A 1 -25.78 -1.05 -5.13
C MET A 1 -25.30 0.24 -4.45
N ARG A 2 -25.97 1.41 -4.54
CA ARG A 2 -25.47 2.68 -3.93
C ARG A 2 -25.06 2.58 -2.44
N ARG A 3 -25.78 1.79 -1.64
CA ARG A 3 -25.47 1.53 -0.21
C ARG A 3 -24.26 0.63 0.02
N GLN A 4 -23.95 -0.30 -0.89
CA GLN A 4 -22.75 -1.15 -0.82
C GLN A 4 -21.48 -0.36 -1.21
N HIS A 5 -21.58 0.52 -2.20
CA HIS A 5 -20.43 1.36 -2.62
C HIS A 5 -20.01 2.32 -1.50
N ALA A 6 -20.98 2.95 -0.84
CA ALA A 6 -20.71 3.77 0.34
C ALA A 6 -20.14 2.98 1.53
N ARG A 7 -20.37 1.66 1.59
CA ARG A 7 -19.86 0.78 2.65
C ARG A 7 -18.39 0.41 2.40
N ALA A 8 -18.07 -0.06 1.20
CA ALA A 8 -16.69 -0.32 0.77
C ALA A 8 -15.83 0.95 0.86
N ALA A 9 -16.42 2.12 0.60
CA ALA A 9 -15.71 3.39 0.66
C ALA A 9 -15.31 3.87 2.07
N LEU A 10 -15.79 3.22 3.13
CA LEU A 10 -15.42 3.53 4.50
C LEU A 10 -14.39 2.60 5.11
N ASP A 11 -14.36 1.35 4.64
CA ASP A 11 -13.52 0.32 5.27
C ASP A 11 -12.02 0.58 5.00
N GLY A 12 -11.68 1.27 3.90
CA GLY A 12 -10.34 1.76 3.57
C GLY A 12 -10.07 3.24 3.89
N LEU A 13 -10.95 3.94 4.62
CA LEU A 13 -10.75 5.35 4.98
C LEU A 13 -9.96 5.46 6.29
N HIS A 14 -8.87 6.23 6.30
CA HIS A 14 -8.04 6.39 7.50
C HIS A 14 -8.81 7.06 8.65
N PRO A 15 -8.67 6.60 9.91
CA PRO A 15 -9.31 7.20 11.07
C PRO A 15 -9.20 8.72 11.19
N ALA A 16 -8.01 9.28 10.95
CA ALA A 16 -7.74 10.71 11.01
C ALA A 16 -8.56 11.55 10.00
N ARG A 17 -9.18 10.92 8.98
CA ARG A 17 -10.04 11.59 7.99
C ARG A 17 -11.52 11.62 8.41
N CYS A 18 -11.89 10.84 9.43
CA CYS A 18 -13.26 10.63 9.88
C CYS A 18 -13.68 11.59 11.01
N ALA A 19 -13.52 12.90 10.79
CA ALA A 19 -13.71 13.94 11.82
C ALA A 19 -12.84 13.71 13.09
N ALA A 20 -12.75 14.72 13.96
CA ALA A 20 -11.99 14.62 15.22
C ALA A 20 -12.72 13.76 16.27
N LEU A 21 -13.16 12.55 15.90
CA LEU A 21 -13.80 11.60 16.79
C LEU A 21 -12.74 10.80 17.56
N PRO A 22 -12.91 10.58 18.87
CA PRO A 22 -12.08 9.63 19.62
C PRO A 22 -12.10 8.24 18.98
N ALA A 23 -10.93 7.56 18.94
CA ALA A 23 -10.78 6.25 18.30
C ALA A 23 -11.84 5.20 18.72
N PRO A 24 -12.22 5.07 20.01
CA PRO A 24 -13.25 4.10 20.41
C PRO A 24 -14.64 4.41 19.82
N LEU A 25 -14.98 5.68 19.64
CA LEU A 25 -16.24 6.09 19.03
C LEU A 25 -16.23 5.84 17.52
N LEU A 26 -15.08 6.05 16.88
CA LEU A 26 -14.89 5.74 15.47
C LEU A 26 -15.05 4.24 15.21
N GLU A 27 -14.45 3.39 16.03
CA GLU A 27 -14.59 1.93 15.93
C GLU A 27 -16.05 1.50 16.09
N ARG A 28 -16.73 1.98 17.12
CA ARG A 28 -18.17 1.73 17.30
C ARG A 28 -19.00 2.22 16.13
N ALA A 29 -18.68 3.39 15.57
CA ALA A 29 -19.36 3.92 14.40
C ALA A 29 -19.11 3.05 13.15
N ARG A 30 -17.90 2.52 12.97
CA ARG A 30 -17.56 1.55 11.90
C ARG A 30 -18.26 0.21 12.09
N MET A 31 -18.63 -0.19 13.30
CA MET A 31 -19.39 -1.42 13.54
C MET A 31 -20.91 -1.24 13.39
N SER A 32 -21.41 0.00 13.36
CA SER A 32 -22.84 0.31 13.26
C SER A 32 -23.25 0.75 11.84
N ALA A 33 -24.40 0.29 11.36
CA ALA A 33 -24.95 0.72 10.07
C ALA A 33 -25.25 2.23 10.01
N LEU A 34 -25.72 2.82 11.12
CA LEU A 34 -25.98 4.25 11.21
C LEU A 34 -24.67 5.04 11.31
N GLY A 35 -23.73 4.55 12.13
CA GLY A 35 -22.40 5.15 12.29
C GLY A 35 -21.66 5.23 10.96
N ARG A 36 -21.60 4.11 10.22
CA ARG A 36 -21.05 4.07 8.85
C ARG A 36 -21.70 5.11 7.95
N ARG A 37 -23.04 5.21 7.91
CA ARG A 37 -23.72 6.23 7.08
C ARG A 37 -23.30 7.65 7.42
N GLN A 38 -23.11 7.98 8.70
CA GLN A 38 -22.67 9.31 9.12
C GLN A 38 -21.21 9.57 8.72
N LEU A 39 -20.33 8.58 8.89
CA LEU A 39 -18.94 8.67 8.45
C LEU A 39 -18.84 8.88 6.93
N ALA A 40 -19.64 8.16 6.14
CA ALA A 40 -19.64 8.31 4.67
C ALA A 40 -20.09 9.72 4.27
N ARG A 41 -21.13 10.25 4.93
CA ARG A 41 -21.60 11.62 4.68
C ARG A 41 -20.57 12.67 5.09
N ALA A 42 -19.84 12.45 6.19
CA ALA A 42 -18.76 13.35 6.61
C ALA A 42 -17.63 13.36 5.57
N ALA A 43 -17.19 12.18 5.12
CA ALA A 43 -16.13 12.04 4.11
C ALA A 43 -16.55 12.60 2.74
N LEU A 44 -17.80 12.39 2.31
CA LEU A 44 -18.35 12.97 1.07
C LEU A 44 -18.31 14.50 1.11
N ARG A 45 -18.60 15.12 2.26
CA ARG A 45 -18.59 16.59 2.41
C ARG A 45 -17.19 17.17 2.33
N THR A 46 -16.18 16.47 2.83
CA THR A 46 -14.80 16.94 2.81
C THR A 46 -14.14 16.73 1.46
N GLN A 47 -14.47 15.65 0.73
CA GLN A 47 -13.88 15.32 -0.57
C GLN A 47 -14.92 14.82 -1.58
N PRO A 48 -15.83 15.69 -2.07
CA PRO A 48 -16.95 15.27 -2.91
C PRO A 48 -16.50 14.64 -4.24
N ARG A 49 -15.38 15.09 -4.81
CA ARG A 49 -14.87 14.59 -6.11
C ARG A 49 -14.40 13.14 -6.06
N VAL A 50 -13.83 12.72 -4.93
CA VAL A 50 -13.29 11.36 -4.72
C VAL A 50 -14.41 10.35 -4.48
N PHE A 51 -15.49 10.79 -3.83
CA PHE A 51 -16.65 9.95 -3.51
C PHE A 51 -17.81 10.06 -4.50
N ALA A 52 -17.68 10.90 -5.55
CA ALA A 52 -18.61 11.01 -6.65
C ALA A 52 -18.03 10.53 -8.01
N PRO A 53 -17.32 9.38 -8.11
CA PRO A 53 -17.11 8.77 -9.42
C PRO A 53 -18.49 8.41 -10.01
N ASP A 54 -18.63 8.52 -11.32
CA ASP A 54 -19.79 7.98 -12.01
C ASP A 54 -19.90 6.46 -11.73
N GLN A 55 -21.13 5.91 -11.79
CA GLN A 55 -21.36 4.52 -11.37
C GLN A 55 -20.61 3.51 -12.24
N GLU A 56 -20.38 3.84 -13.50
CA GLU A 56 -19.70 2.98 -14.48
C GLU A 56 -18.20 2.88 -14.16
N ARG A 57 -17.55 4.01 -13.89
CA ARG A 57 -16.14 4.07 -13.48
C ARG A 57 -15.90 3.33 -12.17
N TRP A 58 -16.82 3.45 -11.22
CA TRP A 58 -16.73 2.71 -9.96
C TRP A 58 -16.82 1.19 -10.17
N ALA A 59 -17.70 0.73 -11.06
CA ALA A 59 -17.81 -0.69 -11.38
C ALA A 59 -16.52 -1.23 -12.01
N MET A 60 -15.97 -0.51 -12.99
CA MET A 60 -14.71 -0.86 -13.64
C MET A 60 -13.54 -0.94 -12.65
N TRP A 61 -13.38 0.06 -11.78
CA TRP A 61 -12.30 0.03 -10.78
C TRP A 61 -12.42 -1.16 -9.82
N VAL A 62 -13.61 -1.50 -9.35
CA VAL A 62 -13.81 -2.62 -8.42
C VAL A 62 -13.43 -3.97 -9.04
N GLU A 63 -13.66 -4.14 -10.34
CA GLU A 63 -13.31 -5.36 -11.06
C GLU A 63 -11.79 -5.51 -11.24
N GLU A 64 -11.08 -4.40 -11.44
CA GLU A 64 -9.64 -4.41 -11.73
C GLU A 64 -8.75 -4.26 -10.49
N GLU A 65 -9.26 -3.63 -9.42
CA GLU A 65 -8.48 -3.20 -8.26
C GLU A 65 -9.05 -3.79 -6.96
N PRO A 66 -8.68 -5.03 -6.59
CA PRO A 66 -9.28 -5.76 -5.47
C PRO A 66 -9.07 -5.07 -4.11
N TRP A 67 -8.02 -4.26 -3.99
CA TRP A 67 -7.71 -3.52 -2.77
C TRP A 67 -8.73 -2.45 -2.41
N LEU A 68 -9.62 -2.06 -3.33
CA LEU A 68 -10.71 -1.11 -3.04
C LEU A 68 -11.68 -1.59 -1.96
N HIS A 69 -11.70 -2.90 -1.69
CA HIS A 69 -12.50 -3.54 -0.66
C HIS A 69 -11.71 -3.90 0.60
N TRP A 70 -10.40 -3.68 0.60
CA TRP A 70 -9.57 -4.08 1.72
C TRP A 70 -9.81 -3.20 2.95
N PRO A 71 -9.79 -3.79 4.16
CA PRO A 71 -9.73 -3.02 5.38
C PRO A 71 -8.40 -2.28 5.49
N GLN A 72 -8.38 -1.21 6.28
CA GLN A 72 -7.18 -0.39 6.54
C GLN A 72 -5.92 -1.22 6.88
N ALA A 73 -6.06 -2.26 7.71
CA ALA A 73 -4.93 -3.08 8.13
C ALA A 73 -4.26 -3.83 6.96
N GLU A 74 -5.05 -4.30 5.99
CA GLU A 74 -4.54 -4.96 4.78
C GLU A 74 -3.86 -3.95 3.84
N LEU A 75 -4.44 -2.75 3.69
CA LEU A 75 -3.80 -1.65 2.95
C LEU A 75 -2.45 -1.29 3.56
N ASP A 76 -2.37 -1.17 4.89
CA ASP A 76 -1.13 -0.87 5.60
C ASP A 76 -0.10 -1.98 5.47
N ALA A 77 -0.51 -3.24 5.60
CA ALA A 77 0.38 -4.39 5.42
C ALA A 77 0.95 -4.44 4.00
N PHE A 78 0.10 -4.26 2.98
CA PHE A 78 0.54 -4.24 1.59
C PHE A 78 1.49 -3.07 1.31
N THR A 79 1.22 -1.90 1.87
CA THR A 79 2.10 -0.73 1.77
C THR A 79 3.50 -1.01 2.34
N ARG A 80 3.59 -1.71 3.48
CA ARG A 80 4.90 -2.14 4.05
C ARG A 80 5.63 -3.12 3.14
N VAL A 81 4.91 -4.05 2.53
CA VAL A 81 5.49 -4.99 1.54
C VAL A 81 6.06 -4.23 0.34
N LEU A 82 5.33 -3.26 -0.22
CA LEU A 82 5.82 -2.44 -1.33
C LEU A 82 7.08 -1.66 -0.96
N GLY A 83 7.09 -1.04 0.22
CA GLY A 83 8.26 -0.34 0.75
C GLY A 83 9.49 -1.22 0.86
N ALA A 84 9.32 -2.44 1.37
CA ALA A 84 10.39 -3.42 1.49
C ALA A 84 10.93 -3.87 0.13
N ILE A 85 10.05 -4.17 -0.83
CA ILE A 85 10.45 -4.57 -2.19
C ILE A 85 11.18 -3.42 -2.90
N ALA A 86 10.71 -2.17 -2.73
CA ALA A 86 11.36 -0.99 -3.31
C ALA A 86 12.79 -0.77 -2.79
N LEU A 87 13.06 -1.11 -1.53
CA LEU A 87 14.41 -1.09 -0.94
C LEU A 87 15.27 -2.31 -1.32
N GLY A 88 14.65 -3.37 -1.85
CA GLY A 88 15.31 -4.63 -2.22
C GLY A 88 16.63 -4.48 -2.98
N PRO A 89 16.74 -3.61 -4.01
CA PRO A 89 18.00 -3.38 -4.72
C PRO A 89 19.17 -2.91 -3.85
N ALA A 90 18.90 -2.08 -2.84
CA ALA A 90 19.93 -1.59 -1.91
C ALA A 90 20.22 -2.64 -0.82
N VAL A 91 19.20 -3.33 -0.35
CA VAL A 91 19.30 -4.39 0.66
C VAL A 91 20.13 -5.57 0.15
N ARG A 92 19.85 -6.06 -1.08
CA ARG A 92 20.50 -7.24 -1.68
C ARG A 92 22.01 -7.11 -1.88
N VAL A 93 22.52 -5.89 -1.97
CA VAL A 93 23.96 -5.60 -2.15
C VAL A 93 24.67 -5.24 -0.84
N THR A 94 23.97 -5.30 0.30
CA THR A 94 24.54 -5.04 1.61
C THR A 94 25.13 -6.33 2.18
N VAL A 95 26.44 -6.32 2.41
CA VAL A 95 27.19 -7.52 2.85
C VAL A 95 27.81 -7.37 4.24
N GLU A 96 27.93 -6.14 4.74
CA GLU A 96 28.49 -5.89 6.06
C GLU A 96 27.51 -6.38 7.14
N ARG A 97 28.02 -7.14 8.11
CA ARG A 97 27.19 -7.85 9.09
C ARG A 97 26.36 -6.91 9.95
N SER A 98 26.94 -5.82 10.47
CA SER A 98 26.22 -4.86 11.30
C SER A 98 25.07 -4.18 10.54
N GLU A 99 25.27 -3.85 9.27
CA GLU A 99 24.25 -3.28 8.38
C GLU A 99 23.15 -4.30 8.07
N VAL A 100 23.51 -5.56 7.79
CA VAL A 100 22.52 -6.63 7.58
C VAL A 100 21.65 -6.84 8.83
N LEU A 101 22.25 -6.85 10.02
CA LEU A 101 21.51 -6.98 11.28
C LEU A 101 20.57 -5.80 11.51
N PHE A 102 21.06 -4.58 11.29
CA PHE A 102 20.27 -3.35 11.35
C PHE A 102 19.07 -3.38 10.39
N LEU A 103 19.30 -3.71 9.12
CA LEU A 103 18.23 -3.77 8.11
C LEU A 103 17.18 -4.84 8.45
N ARG A 104 17.62 -6.00 8.96
CA ARG A 104 16.73 -7.08 9.39
C ARG A 104 15.89 -6.69 10.60
N GLU A 105 16.44 -5.92 11.54
CA GLU A 105 15.71 -5.36 12.68
C GLU A 105 14.67 -4.32 12.24
N ALA A 106 15.07 -3.39 11.37
CA ALA A 106 14.20 -2.31 10.91
C ALA A 106 12.98 -2.82 10.13
N LEU A 107 13.21 -3.71 9.16
CA LEU A 107 12.16 -4.27 8.30
C LEU A 107 11.36 -5.39 8.97
N GLY A 108 11.97 -6.12 9.90
CA GLY A 108 11.43 -7.38 10.40
C GLY A 108 11.61 -8.53 9.41
N LEU A 109 11.49 -9.77 9.91
CA LEU A 109 11.89 -10.97 9.18
C LEU A 109 11.11 -11.19 7.87
N GLU A 110 9.81 -10.93 7.87
CA GLU A 110 8.94 -11.13 6.70
C GLU A 110 9.30 -10.15 5.57
N HIS A 111 9.31 -8.86 5.86
CA HIS A 111 9.63 -7.82 4.88
C HIS A 111 11.08 -7.91 4.41
N TRP A 112 12.01 -8.28 5.29
CA TRP A 112 13.38 -8.60 4.92
C TRP A 112 13.43 -9.71 3.86
N ARG A 113 12.72 -10.82 4.07
CA ARG A 113 12.64 -11.91 3.08
C ARG A 113 12.05 -11.43 1.75
N ARG A 114 11.01 -10.60 1.80
CA ARG A 114 10.42 -10.00 0.59
C ARG A 114 11.42 -9.11 -0.15
N ALA A 115 12.16 -8.26 0.56
CA ALA A 115 13.19 -7.39 -0.02
C ALA A 115 14.33 -8.19 -0.68
N GLN A 116 14.68 -9.34 -0.12
CA GLN A 116 15.72 -10.23 -0.66
C GLN A 116 15.22 -11.11 -1.83
N GLY A 117 13.97 -11.59 -1.75
CA GLY A 117 13.45 -12.58 -2.69
C GLY A 117 12.69 -12.02 -3.89
N ALA A 118 12.12 -10.81 -3.79
CA ALA A 118 11.37 -10.22 -4.89
C ALA A 118 12.33 -9.59 -5.93
N ASP A 119 12.16 -9.96 -7.20
CA ASP A 119 12.89 -9.35 -8.32
C ASP A 119 11.96 -8.77 -9.41
N PRO A 120 11.34 -7.61 -9.17
CA PRO A 120 10.35 -7.07 -10.09
C PRO A 120 10.95 -6.56 -11.41
N TRP A 121 12.26 -6.28 -11.45
CA TRP A 121 12.95 -5.79 -12.65
C TRP A 121 13.31 -6.90 -13.65
N ARG A 122 13.09 -8.19 -13.31
CA ARG A 122 13.47 -9.36 -14.14
C ARG A 122 14.94 -9.26 -14.60
N GLY A 123 15.84 -8.94 -13.67
CA GLY A 123 17.22 -8.52 -13.96
C GLY A 123 17.73 -7.45 -13.00
N PRO A 124 18.95 -6.91 -13.22
CA PRO A 124 19.53 -5.93 -12.32
C PRO A 124 18.69 -4.66 -12.29
N ALA A 125 18.26 -4.27 -11.08
CA ALA A 125 17.57 -3.00 -10.88
C ALA A 125 18.44 -1.81 -11.32
N PRO A 126 17.84 -0.72 -11.83
CA PRO A 126 18.55 0.50 -12.22
C PRO A 126 19.46 1.01 -11.11
N GLU A 127 20.65 1.47 -11.48
CA GLU A 127 21.63 1.97 -10.52
C GLU A 127 21.09 3.17 -9.72
N ALA A 128 20.31 4.05 -10.36
CA ALA A 128 19.65 5.16 -9.69
C ALA A 128 18.76 4.70 -8.52
N VAL A 129 17.94 3.66 -8.71
CA VAL A 129 17.07 3.11 -7.65
C VAL A 129 17.90 2.56 -6.49
N ARG A 130 18.99 1.85 -6.80
CA ARG A 130 19.92 1.32 -5.81
C ARG A 130 20.56 2.45 -4.99
N ASN A 131 21.02 3.51 -5.65
CA ASN A 131 21.66 4.66 -5.00
C ASN A 131 20.67 5.44 -4.14
N MET A 132 19.44 5.65 -4.62
CA MET A 132 18.38 6.28 -3.84
C MET A 132 18.00 5.45 -2.61
N GLY A 133 17.91 4.13 -2.74
CA GLY A 133 17.68 3.22 -1.61
C GLY A 133 18.80 3.29 -0.57
N ARG A 134 20.07 3.30 -1.00
CA ARG A 134 21.22 3.47 -0.09
C ARG A 134 21.21 4.82 0.62
N ALA A 135 20.95 5.90 -0.12
CA ALA A 135 20.86 7.24 0.46
C ALA A 135 19.73 7.35 1.49
N LEU A 136 18.58 6.71 1.24
CA LEU A 136 17.48 6.63 2.21
C LEU A 136 17.93 5.91 3.48
N ILE A 137 18.55 4.73 3.35
CA ILE A 137 19.06 3.96 4.50
C ILE A 137 20.08 4.77 5.32
N GLN A 138 21.03 5.42 4.65
CA GLN A 138 22.07 6.24 5.30
C GLN A 138 21.48 7.41 6.08
N ARG A 139 20.47 8.09 5.53
CA ARG A 139 19.78 9.21 6.20
C ARG A 139 19.04 8.82 7.47
N CYS A 140 18.76 7.54 7.66
CA CYS A 140 18.16 7.04 8.89
C CYS A 140 19.18 6.84 10.02
N GLU A 141 20.49 7.01 9.78
CA GLU A 141 21.53 7.04 10.82
C GLU A 141 21.50 5.82 11.78
N ARG A 142 21.17 4.64 11.26
CA ARG A 142 20.97 3.39 12.03
C ARG A 142 19.81 3.43 13.04
N ASP A 143 18.87 4.35 12.90
CA ASP A 143 17.58 4.30 13.58
C ASP A 143 16.61 3.37 12.84
N ALA A 144 16.31 2.24 13.48
CA ALA A 144 15.44 1.20 12.93
C ALA A 144 13.98 1.66 12.81
N GLY A 145 13.53 2.53 13.72
CA GLY A 145 12.21 3.15 13.67
C GLY A 145 12.12 4.12 12.49
N ALA A 146 13.11 4.99 12.33
CA ALA A 146 13.17 5.93 11.21
C ALA A 146 13.20 5.22 9.85
N LEU A 147 13.97 4.13 9.72
CA LEU A 147 14.01 3.35 8.48
C LEU A 147 12.68 2.65 8.20
N ARG A 148 11.99 2.15 9.24
CA ARG A 148 10.67 1.54 9.09
C ARG A 148 9.62 2.52 8.58
N GLU A 149 9.62 3.74 9.12
CA GLU A 149 8.72 4.80 8.65
C GLU A 149 9.09 5.25 7.23
N ALA A 150 10.38 5.42 6.92
CA ALA A 150 10.82 5.77 5.58
C ALA A 150 10.47 4.70 4.53
N ALA A 151 10.57 3.41 4.89
CA ALA A 151 10.13 2.31 4.04
C ALA A 151 8.60 2.34 3.83
N TYR A 152 7.82 2.63 4.87
CA TYR A 152 6.37 2.76 4.74
C TYR A 152 5.97 3.95 3.86
N GLU A 153 6.58 5.12 4.03
CA GLU A 153 6.39 6.28 3.13
C GLU A 153 6.75 5.94 1.68
N ARG A 154 7.85 5.21 1.48
CA ARG A 154 8.24 4.73 0.15
C ARG A 154 7.15 3.83 -0.45
N GLY A 155 6.61 2.91 0.34
CA GLY A 155 5.49 2.05 -0.05
C GLY A 155 4.24 2.83 -0.44
N LYS A 156 3.90 3.90 0.29
CA LYS A 156 2.77 4.77 -0.08
C LYS A 156 2.95 5.36 -1.47
N ILE A 157 4.16 5.84 -1.77
CA ILE A 157 4.46 6.44 -3.08
C ILE A 157 4.34 5.40 -4.19
N GLU A 158 4.83 4.17 -3.98
CA GLU A 158 4.67 3.09 -4.98
C GLU A 158 3.19 2.77 -5.23
N PHE A 159 2.39 2.70 -4.17
CA PHE A 159 0.98 2.35 -4.30
C PHE A 159 0.14 3.48 -4.92
N LEU A 160 0.38 4.72 -4.50
CA LEU A 160 -0.24 5.91 -5.11
C LEU A 160 0.20 6.09 -6.57
N GLY A 161 1.46 5.79 -6.88
CA GLY A 161 1.97 5.79 -8.24
C GLY A 161 1.31 4.73 -9.13
N HIS A 162 1.01 3.54 -8.59
CA HIS A 162 0.20 2.53 -9.28
C HIS A 162 -1.21 3.06 -9.58
N ALA A 163 -1.92 3.47 -8.53
CA ALA A 163 -3.29 3.98 -8.67
C ALA A 163 -3.36 5.16 -9.65
N GLY A 164 -2.39 6.07 -9.61
CA GLY A 164 -2.36 7.27 -10.46
C GLY A 164 -2.01 7.01 -11.92
N ARG A 165 -1.30 5.91 -12.23
CA ARG A 165 -1.10 5.45 -13.61
C ARG A 165 -2.38 4.92 -14.24
N HIS A 166 -3.27 4.37 -13.42
CA HIS A 166 -4.57 3.85 -13.83
C HIS A 166 -5.60 4.99 -13.99
N ASP A 167 -5.88 5.73 -12.91
CA ASP A 167 -6.70 6.94 -12.92
C ASP A 167 -6.24 7.89 -11.80
N PRO A 168 -6.00 9.19 -12.06
CA PRO A 168 -5.66 10.17 -11.02
C PRO A 168 -6.63 10.20 -9.83
N ARG A 169 -7.92 9.99 -10.07
CA ARG A 169 -8.94 9.93 -9.01
C ARG A 169 -8.82 8.68 -8.14
N LEU A 170 -8.27 7.59 -8.68
CA LEU A 170 -8.00 6.38 -7.92
C LEU A 170 -6.84 6.62 -6.94
N ALA A 171 -5.83 7.41 -7.33
CA ALA A 171 -4.77 7.86 -6.41
C ALA A 171 -5.30 8.81 -5.33
N GLU A 172 -6.15 9.79 -5.68
CA GLU A 172 -6.81 10.65 -4.68
C GLU A 172 -7.62 9.84 -3.68
N ARG A 173 -8.26 8.76 -4.15
CA ARG A 173 -8.97 7.83 -3.29
C ARG A 173 -8.05 7.05 -2.37
N LEU A 174 -6.99 6.45 -2.91
CA LEU A 174 -6.03 5.71 -2.09
C LEU A 174 -5.35 6.62 -1.06
N ALA A 175 -5.13 7.90 -1.37
CA ALA A 175 -4.57 8.88 -0.44
C ALA A 175 -5.43 9.06 0.82
N LEU A 176 -6.74 8.78 0.76
CA LEU A 176 -7.63 8.79 1.91
C LEU A 176 -7.39 7.64 2.89
N ALA A 177 -6.72 6.56 2.45
CA ALA A 177 -6.31 5.47 3.32
C ALA A 177 -5.12 5.85 4.23
N TYR A 178 -4.51 7.03 4.05
CA TYR A 178 -3.39 7.47 4.88
C TYR A 178 -3.73 8.71 5.72
N ALA A 179 -3.19 8.74 6.95
CA ALA A 179 -3.26 9.91 7.83
C ALA A 179 -2.71 11.14 7.12
N THR A 180 -1.50 10.97 6.60
CA THR A 180 -0.79 11.91 5.74
C THR A 180 -0.40 11.13 4.51
N ALA A 181 -0.91 11.55 3.37
CA ALA A 181 -0.44 11.09 2.08
C ALA A 181 0.71 12.01 1.64
N PRO A 182 1.78 11.49 1.02
CA PRO A 182 2.73 12.35 0.32
C PRO A 182 1.96 13.24 -0.66
N ALA A 183 2.43 14.46 -0.88
CA ALA A 183 1.88 15.33 -1.93
C ALA A 183 1.81 14.49 -3.20
N LEU A 184 0.61 14.33 -3.78
CA LEU A 184 0.27 13.31 -4.78
C LEU A 184 1.48 13.03 -5.68
N PRO A 185 2.21 11.93 -5.42
CA PRO A 185 3.50 11.75 -6.04
C PRO A 185 3.27 11.63 -7.52
N CYS A 186 4.01 12.43 -8.30
CA CYS A 186 3.93 12.28 -9.74
C CYS A 186 4.35 10.84 -10.07
N ALA A 187 3.69 10.18 -11.03
CA ALA A 187 3.97 8.78 -11.40
C ALA A 187 5.45 8.50 -11.73
N LYS A 188 6.25 9.56 -11.91
CA LYS A 188 7.71 9.59 -12.12
C LYS A 188 8.54 9.34 -10.86
N GLU A 189 7.94 9.33 -9.67
CA GLU A 189 8.64 9.10 -8.39
C GLU A 189 8.63 7.63 -7.95
N ALA A 190 7.87 6.77 -8.64
CA ALA A 190 7.82 5.33 -8.35
C ALA A 190 9.15 4.66 -8.74
N TRP A 191 9.69 3.86 -7.83
CA TRP A 191 10.91 3.09 -8.08
C TRP A 191 10.60 1.74 -8.72
N LEU A 192 9.45 1.16 -8.37
CA LEU A 192 9.06 -0.15 -8.86
C LEU A 192 8.58 -0.08 -10.31
N PRO A 193 8.88 -1.10 -11.13
CA PRO A 193 8.27 -1.26 -12.44
C PRO A 193 6.74 -1.23 -12.35
N ALA A 194 6.08 -0.65 -13.36
CA ALA A 194 4.62 -0.49 -13.38
C ALA A 194 3.85 -1.81 -13.22
N SER A 195 4.44 -2.93 -13.63
CA SER A 195 3.87 -4.28 -13.52
C SER A 195 3.94 -4.89 -12.11
N THR A 196 4.69 -4.28 -11.18
CA THR A 196 4.98 -4.89 -9.87
C THR A 196 3.74 -4.99 -8.99
N VAL A 197 3.00 -3.89 -8.83
CA VAL A 197 1.79 -3.88 -7.99
C VAL A 197 0.71 -4.82 -8.57
N PRO A 198 0.39 -4.78 -9.87
CA PRO A 198 -0.50 -5.77 -10.48
C PRO A 198 -0.08 -7.22 -10.22
N ALA A 199 1.21 -7.55 -10.35
CA ALA A 199 1.71 -8.90 -10.12
C ALA A 199 1.58 -9.34 -8.65
N LEU A 200 1.68 -8.42 -7.70
CA LEU A 200 1.50 -8.70 -6.27
C LEU A 200 0.02 -8.79 -5.86
N LEU A 201 -0.88 -8.11 -6.59
CA LEU A 201 -2.32 -8.17 -6.38
C LEU A 201 -2.96 -9.38 -7.06
N ALA A 202 -2.33 -9.93 -8.10
CA ALA A 202 -2.81 -11.12 -8.79
C ALA A 202 -2.91 -12.29 -7.81
N PRO A 203 -3.99 -13.10 -7.87
CA PRO A 203 -4.12 -14.29 -7.06
C PRO A 203 -2.92 -15.21 -7.34
N VAL A 204 -2.27 -15.68 -6.28
CA VAL A 204 -1.21 -16.68 -6.41
C VAL A 204 -1.83 -17.92 -7.04
N PRO A 205 -1.34 -18.39 -8.20
CA PRO A 205 -1.84 -19.62 -8.77
C PRO A 205 -1.60 -20.75 -7.77
N VAL A 206 -2.69 -21.36 -7.30
CA VAL A 206 -2.61 -22.59 -6.51
C VAL A 206 -2.22 -23.67 -7.50
N GLU A 207 -0.98 -24.18 -7.40
CA GLU A 207 -0.61 -25.38 -8.13
C GLU A 207 -1.57 -26.51 -7.74
N PRO A 208 -2.19 -27.22 -8.70
CA PRO A 208 -3.03 -28.35 -8.37
C PRO A 208 -2.18 -29.38 -7.63
N VAL A 209 -2.58 -29.71 -6.41
CA VAL A 209 -2.01 -30.84 -5.66
C VAL A 209 -2.20 -32.06 -6.53
N ALA A 210 -1.10 -32.62 -7.03
CA ALA A 210 -1.14 -33.87 -7.78
C ALA A 210 -1.81 -34.92 -6.89
N GLU A 211 -2.96 -35.43 -7.31
CA GLU A 211 -3.57 -36.60 -6.69
C GLU A 211 -2.55 -37.73 -6.79
N GLU A 212 -2.02 -38.16 -5.65
CA GLU A 212 -1.22 -39.39 -5.58
C GLU A 212 -2.08 -40.54 -6.12
N PRO A 213 -1.57 -41.35 -7.05
CA PRO A 213 -2.30 -42.49 -7.55
C PRO A 213 -2.57 -43.45 -6.39
N ALA A 214 -3.85 -43.75 -6.16
CA ALA A 214 -4.28 -44.76 -5.20
C ALA A 214 -3.60 -46.11 -5.54
N LEU A 215 -2.85 -46.64 -4.57
CA LEU A 215 -2.29 -48.00 -4.58
C LEU A 215 -3.38 -49.04 -4.29
#